data_AF-A0A3A5VI97-F1
#
_entry.id   AF-A0A3A5VI97-F1
#
_cell.length_a   1.000
_cell.length_b   1.000
_cell.length_c   1.000
_cell.angle_alpha   90.00
_cell.angle_beta   90.00
_cell.angle_gamma   90.00
#
_symmetry.space_group_name_H-M   'P 1'
#
loop_
_entity.id
_entity.type
_entity.pdbx_description
1 polymer ?
#
loop_
_entity_poly.entity_id
_entity_poly.type
_entity_poly.pdbx_seq_one_letter_code
_entity_poly.pdbx_strand_id
1 'polypeptide(L)'
;MKPHNVMMTPYGGAVLIDFGLAKGVDAGKGTSLSGGNHTPGWAPPERENGVTGPTTDVYSLGQLLWHMLTNQRPGVISEEARLEKMEELGHPEWLGELVNYATVPHSADDRIQSVAEFKVRLENQGEMP
;
A
#
# COMPACT_ATOMS: atom_id res chain seq x y z
N MET A 1 3.91 -5.41 -2.49
CA MET A 1 2.74 -6.32 -2.33
C MET A 1 1.80 -6.17 -3.52
N LYS A 2 1.16 -7.25 -4.01
CA LYS A 2 0.23 -7.24 -5.17
C LYS A 2 -0.84 -8.34 -5.03
N PRO A 3 -1.99 -8.29 -5.76
CA PRO A 3 -3.09 -9.25 -5.60
C PRO A 3 -2.67 -10.69 -5.87
N HIS A 4 -1.75 -10.90 -6.82
CA HIS A 4 -1.19 -12.23 -7.12
C HIS A 4 -0.52 -12.88 -5.89
N ASN A 5 -0.09 -12.08 -4.91
CA ASN A 5 0.54 -12.57 -3.69
C ASN A 5 -0.47 -12.78 -2.55
N VAL A 6 -1.76 -12.53 -2.77
CA VAL A 6 -2.83 -12.72 -1.77
C VAL A 6 -3.74 -13.87 -2.21
N MET A 7 -3.77 -14.94 -1.42
CA MET A 7 -4.65 -16.07 -1.64
C MET A 7 -5.88 -15.99 -0.73
N MET A 8 -7.05 -16.21 -1.32
CA MET A 8 -8.28 -16.41 -0.55
C MET A 8 -8.31 -17.84 0.00
N THR A 9 -8.60 -17.96 1.28
CA THR A 9 -8.82 -19.24 1.94
C THR A 9 -10.25 -19.72 1.70
N PRO A 10 -10.50 -21.04 1.72
CA PRO A 10 -11.86 -21.58 1.61
C PRO A 10 -12.83 -21.12 2.71
N TYR A 11 -12.31 -20.56 3.81
CA TYR A 11 -13.08 -20.13 4.97
C TYR A 11 -13.31 -18.60 5.02
N GLY A 12 -13.01 -17.87 3.94
CA GLY A 12 -13.32 -16.44 3.82
C GLY A 12 -12.23 -15.48 4.30
N GLY A 13 -11.08 -15.97 4.76
CA GLY A 13 -9.89 -15.15 5.06
C GLY A 13 -8.95 -14.99 3.86
N ALA A 14 -7.99 -14.07 3.96
CA ALA A 14 -6.93 -13.87 2.97
C ALA A 14 -5.54 -14.12 3.58
N VAL A 15 -4.64 -14.73 2.82
CA VAL A 15 -3.27 -15.06 3.24
C VAL A 15 -2.28 -14.49 2.23
N LEU A 16 -1.28 -13.75 2.72
CA LEU A 16 -0.13 -13.34 1.90
C LEU A 16 0.81 -14.55 1.71
N ILE A 17 1.04 -14.94 0.46
CA ILE A 17 1.81 -16.15 0.10
C ILE A 17 3.21 -15.86 -0.42
N ASP A 18 3.52 -14.59 -0.69
CA ASP A 18 4.83 -14.18 -1.17
C ASP A 18 5.20 -12.87 -0.46
N PHE A 19 6.08 -13.02 0.54
CA PHE A 19 6.70 -11.95 1.31
C PHE A 19 7.90 -11.33 0.59
N GLY A 20 8.03 -11.56 -0.73
CA GLY A 20 9.09 -11.10 -1.63
C GLY A 20 10.17 -10.26 -0.98
N LEU A 21 11.35 -10.85 -0.79
CA LEU A 21 12.53 -10.18 -0.24
C LEU A 21 12.41 -9.80 1.25
N ALA A 22 11.66 -10.57 2.04
CA ALA A 22 11.66 -10.45 3.49
C ALA A 22 13.10 -10.46 4.02
N LYS A 23 13.60 -9.30 4.41
CA LYS A 23 14.88 -9.17 5.09
C LYS A 23 14.68 -9.42 6.57
N GLY A 24 15.55 -10.25 7.15
CA GLY A 24 15.78 -10.25 8.58
C GLY A 24 16.07 -8.82 9.02
N VAL A 25 15.38 -8.38 10.07
CA VAL A 25 15.46 -7.04 10.63
C VAL A 25 16.82 -6.88 11.32
N ASP A 26 17.89 -6.78 10.55
CA ASP A 26 19.20 -6.37 11.07
C ASP A 26 19.28 -4.84 11.02
N ALA A 27 19.66 -4.27 12.17
CA ALA A 27 19.69 -2.84 12.41
C ALA A 27 20.58 -2.12 11.40
N GLY A 28 19.96 -1.42 10.44
CA GLY A 28 20.63 -0.47 9.56
C GLY A 28 20.33 -0.70 8.08
N LYS A 29 19.48 0.17 7.51
CA LYS A 29 19.33 0.46 6.07
C LYS A 29 19.68 -0.71 5.13
N GLY A 30 18.85 -1.75 5.13
CA GLY A 30 19.03 -2.86 4.22
C GLY A 30 18.65 -2.51 2.78
N THR A 31 19.61 -2.18 1.92
CA THR A 31 19.43 -2.07 0.45
C THR A 31 19.09 -3.42 -0.18
N SER A 32 17.85 -3.62 -0.67
CA SER A 32 17.49 -4.87 -1.37
C SER A 32 18.12 -4.89 -2.76
N LEU A 33 18.96 -5.91 -3.01
CA LEU A 33 19.76 -6.09 -4.23
C LEU A 33 18.97 -6.51 -5.49
N SER A 34 17.64 -6.37 -5.52
CA SER A 34 16.84 -6.76 -6.68
C SER A 34 16.07 -5.55 -7.24
N GLY A 35 16.80 -4.61 -7.83
CA GLY A 35 16.23 -3.46 -8.57
C GLY A 35 15.52 -3.81 -9.88
N GLY A 36 14.96 -5.03 -10.04
CA GLY A 36 14.51 -5.52 -11.35
C GLY A 36 13.05 -5.91 -11.48
N ASN A 37 12.45 -6.58 -10.48
CA ASN A 37 11.14 -7.22 -10.66
C ASN A 37 10.10 -6.71 -9.65
N HIS A 38 9.73 -5.44 -9.73
CA HIS A 38 8.48 -4.97 -9.14
C HIS A 38 7.44 -4.78 -10.26
N THR A 39 6.18 -5.11 -9.99
CA THR A 39 5.10 -4.88 -10.96
C THR A 39 4.77 -3.38 -10.96
N PRO A 40 4.79 -2.68 -12.11
CA PRO A 40 4.52 -1.25 -12.18
C PRO A 40 3.21 -0.86 -11.50
N GLY A 41 3.21 0.28 -10.81
CA GLY A 41 2.06 0.80 -10.06
C GLY A 41 1.88 0.25 -8.65
N TRP A 42 2.46 -0.92 -8.33
CA TRP A 42 2.33 -1.54 -7.00
C TRP A 42 3.41 -1.11 -6.00
N ALA A 43 4.53 -0.60 -6.49
CA ALA A 43 5.66 -0.16 -5.69
C ALA A 43 5.77 1.37 -5.77
N PRO A 44 6.27 2.02 -4.69
CA PRO A 44 6.53 3.45 -4.73
C PRO A 44 7.78 3.74 -5.58
N PRO A 45 7.91 4.97 -6.12
CA PRO A 45 8.99 5.33 -7.05
C PRO A 45 10.40 5.14 -6.46
N GLU A 46 10.60 5.38 -5.17
CA GLU A 46 11.91 5.20 -4.54
C GLU A 46 12.40 3.74 -4.53
N ARG A 47 11.52 2.77 -4.80
CA ARG A 47 11.90 1.36 -4.92
C ARG A 47 12.78 1.08 -6.13
N GLU A 48 12.71 1.91 -7.18
CA GLU A 48 13.63 1.87 -8.32
C GLU A 48 15.07 2.17 -7.88
N ASN A 49 15.23 2.99 -6.84
CA ASN A 49 16.53 3.32 -6.24
C ASN A 49 16.98 2.28 -5.19
N GLY A 50 16.29 1.14 -5.08
CA GLY A 50 16.59 0.09 -4.11
C GLY A 50 16.18 0.42 -2.67
N VAL A 51 15.40 1.49 -2.47
CA VAL A 51 14.87 1.87 -1.15
C VAL A 51 13.73 0.92 -0.79
N THR A 52 13.83 0.31 0.38
CA THR A 52 12.81 -0.58 0.93
C THR A 52 12.66 -0.35 2.42
N GLY A 53 11.43 -0.46 2.91
CA GLY A 53 11.11 -0.31 4.33
C GLY A 53 9.61 -0.33 4.60
N PRO A 54 9.18 -0.11 5.86
CA PRO A 54 7.78 -0.15 6.24
C PRO A 54 6.86 0.72 5.38
N THR A 55 7.28 1.94 5.07
CA THR A 55 6.53 2.89 4.23
C THR A 55 6.39 2.45 2.77
N THR A 56 7.29 1.58 2.28
CA THR A 56 7.17 0.99 0.94
C THR A 56 6.14 -0.14 0.90
N ASP A 57 5.99 -0.89 1.99
CA ASP A 57 4.96 -1.91 2.12
C ASP A 57 3.58 -1.28 2.31
N VAL A 58 3.50 -0.19 3.09
CA VAL A 58 2.30 0.64 3.22
C VAL A 58 1.84 1.16 1.87
N TYR A 59 2.75 1.69 1.04
CA TYR A 59 2.38 2.13 -0.31
C TYR A 59 1.75 1.00 -1.12
N SER A 60 2.37 -0.18 -1.14
CA SER A 60 1.81 -1.33 -1.83
C SER A 60 0.45 -1.76 -1.29
N LEU A 61 0.24 -1.69 0.04
CA LEU A 61 -1.05 -1.98 0.67
C LEU A 61 -2.12 -0.97 0.28
N GLY A 62 -1.79 0.33 0.25
CA GLY A 62 -2.69 1.38 -0.21
C GLY A 62 -3.11 1.17 -1.67
N GLN A 63 -2.17 0.84 -2.55
CA GLN A 63 -2.46 0.51 -3.96
C GLN A 63 -3.32 -0.76 -4.11
N LEU A 64 -3.15 -1.75 -3.23
CA LEU A 64 -4.00 -2.93 -3.17
C LEU A 64 -5.42 -2.62 -2.70
N LEU A 65 -5.55 -1.82 -1.64
CA LEU A 65 -6.84 -1.37 -1.16
C LEU A 65 -7.58 -0.57 -2.24
N TRP A 66 -6.91 0.38 -2.90
CA TRP A 66 -7.42 1.08 -4.07
C TRP A 66 -7.94 0.12 -5.14
N HIS A 67 -7.13 -0.86 -5.54
CA HIS A 67 -7.51 -1.81 -6.57
C HIS A 67 -8.73 -2.64 -6.16
N MET A 68 -8.82 -3.08 -4.91
CA MET A 68 -9.97 -3.85 -4.41
C MET A 68 -11.25 -3.03 -4.39
N LEU A 69 -11.17 -1.74 -4.04
CA LEU A 69 -12.33 -0.86 -3.93
C LEU A 69 -12.84 -0.35 -5.28
N THR A 70 -11.95 -0.22 -6.26
CA THR A 70 -12.26 0.49 -7.52
C THR A 70 -12.15 -0.39 -8.76
N ASN A 71 -11.56 -1.58 -8.64
CA ASN A 71 -11.16 -2.44 -9.75
C ASN A 71 -10.24 -1.75 -10.78
N GLN A 72 -9.67 -0.59 -10.45
CA GLN A 72 -8.74 0.12 -11.32
C GLN A 72 -7.31 -0.38 -11.16
N ARG A 73 -6.52 -0.29 -12.23
CA ARG A 73 -5.10 -0.59 -12.14
C ARG A 73 -4.43 0.40 -11.18
N PRO A 74 -3.52 -0.05 -10.31
CA PRO A 74 -2.79 0.87 -9.46
C PRO A 74 -1.82 1.71 -10.27
N GLY A 75 -1.60 2.93 -9.80
CA GLY A 75 -0.71 3.90 -10.40
C GLY A 75 -0.64 5.16 -9.56
N VAL A 76 0.17 6.12 -10.00
CA VAL A 76 0.18 7.47 -9.42
C VAL A 76 -0.95 8.26 -10.07
N ILE A 77 -1.96 8.61 -9.26
CA ILE A 77 -3.06 9.50 -9.61
C ILE A 77 -3.10 10.63 -8.58
N SER A 78 -3.71 11.76 -8.93
CA SER A 78 -3.83 12.87 -7.98
C SER A 78 -4.76 12.49 -6.82
N GLU A 79 -4.57 13.15 -5.68
CA GLU A 79 -5.39 12.92 -4.48
C GLU A 79 -6.85 13.26 -4.73
N GLU A 80 -7.11 14.33 -5.49
CA GLU A 80 -8.46 14.78 -5.84
C GLU A 80 -9.17 13.75 -6.72
N ALA A 81 -8.50 13.26 -7.78
CA ALA A 81 -9.05 12.23 -8.65
C ALA A 81 -9.31 10.92 -7.90
N ARG A 82 -8.51 10.63 -6.86
CA ARG A 82 -8.72 9.47 -6.00
C ARG A 82 -9.98 9.62 -5.14
N LEU A 83 -10.16 10.78 -4.51
CA LEU A 83 -11.34 11.07 -3.68
C LEU A 83 -12.62 11.09 -4.52
N GLU A 84 -12.61 11.80 -5.65
CA GLU A 84 -13.74 11.84 -6.61
C GLU A 84 -14.14 10.42 -7.00
N LYS A 85 -13.17 9.55 -7.31
CA LYS A 85 -13.47 8.17 -7.69
C LYS A 85 -14.06 7.33 -6.56
N MET A 86 -13.62 7.54 -5.33
CA MET A 86 -14.20 6.84 -4.17
C MET A 86 -15.64 7.28 -3.94
N GLU A 87 -15.90 8.58 -4.02
CA GLU A 87 -17.24 9.16 -3.90
C GLU A 87 -18.18 8.63 -5.00
N GLU A 88 -17.74 8.61 -6.26
CA GLU A 88 -18.51 8.04 -7.39
C GLU A 88 -18.96 6.60 -7.15
N LEU A 89 -18.13 5.81 -6.44
CA LEU A 89 -18.41 4.41 -6.14
C LEU A 89 -19.20 4.22 -4.83
N GLY A 90 -19.56 5.32 -4.16
CA GLY A 90 -20.30 5.32 -2.90
C GLY A 90 -19.46 4.89 -1.69
N HIS A 91 -18.13 4.96 -1.78
CA HIS A 91 -17.24 4.71 -0.65
C HIS A 91 -17.17 5.96 0.24
N PRO A 92 -16.99 5.81 1.57
CA PRO A 92 -16.87 6.95 2.46
C PRO A 92 -15.55 7.70 2.23
N GLU A 93 -15.58 9.02 2.43
CA GLU A 93 -14.44 9.92 2.21
C GLU A 93 -13.17 9.48 2.95
N TRP A 94 -13.30 9.10 4.23
CA TRP A 94 -12.17 8.63 5.05
C TRP A 94 -11.39 7.47 4.43
N LEU A 95 -12.05 6.63 3.63
CA LEU A 95 -11.41 5.50 2.98
C LEU A 95 -10.54 5.96 1.80
N GLY A 96 -10.97 6.99 1.09
CA GLY A 96 -10.16 7.67 0.08
C GLY A 96 -8.96 8.38 0.69
N GLU A 97 -9.15 9.09 1.80
CA GLU A 97 -8.08 9.74 2.56
C GLU A 97 -7.05 8.73 3.09
N LEU A 98 -7.50 7.60 3.62
CA LEU A 98 -6.62 6.51 4.08
C LEU A 98 -5.72 6.03 2.93
N VAL A 99 -6.28 5.86 1.72
CA VAL A 99 -5.49 5.47 0.55
C VAL A 99 -4.54 6.59 0.12
N ASN A 100 -4.96 7.87 0.16
CA ASN A 100 -4.09 9.02 -0.11
C ASN A 100 -2.87 9.00 0.84
N TYR A 101 -3.09 8.94 2.15
CA TYR A 101 -2.02 8.88 3.15
C TYR A 101 -1.13 7.65 3.02
N ALA A 102 -1.65 6.52 2.54
CA ALA A 102 -0.81 5.35 2.29
C ALA A 102 0.05 5.49 1.03
N THR A 103 -0.39 6.27 0.03
CA THR A 103 0.16 6.23 -1.34
C THR A 103 0.82 7.54 -1.80
N VAL A 104 1.22 8.41 -0.86
CA VAL A 104 1.94 9.67 -1.15
C VAL A 104 3.23 9.40 -1.95
N PRO A 105 3.34 9.79 -3.23
CA PRO A 105 4.43 9.33 -4.09
C PRO A 105 5.76 10.03 -3.82
N HIS A 106 5.74 11.28 -3.37
CA HIS A 106 6.94 12.13 -3.32
C HIS A 106 7.63 12.19 -1.95
N SER A 107 6.97 11.72 -0.90
CA SER A 107 7.48 11.76 0.47
C SER A 107 7.06 10.50 1.20
N ALA A 108 8.04 9.66 1.56
CA ALA A 108 7.78 8.47 2.35
C ALA A 108 7.50 8.80 3.82
N ASP A 109 7.97 9.96 4.29
CA ASP A 109 7.78 10.43 5.67
C ASP A 109 6.35 10.97 5.90
N ASP A 110 5.69 11.43 4.83
CA ASP A 110 4.28 11.87 4.88
C ASP A 110 3.29 10.70 4.75
N ARG A 111 3.78 9.47 4.51
CA ARG A 111 2.93 8.29 4.47
C ARG A 111 2.54 7.83 5.88
N ILE A 112 1.57 6.92 5.95
CA ILE A 112 1.40 6.06 7.12
C ILE A 112 2.71 5.29 7.37
N GLN A 113 3.21 5.32 8.60
CA GLN A 113 4.59 4.92 8.87
C GLN A 113 4.77 3.42 9.11
N SER A 114 3.67 2.69 9.34
CA SER A 114 3.72 1.23 9.52
C SER A 114 2.44 0.52 9.09
N VAL A 115 2.56 -0.77 8.78
CA VAL A 115 1.40 -1.65 8.50
C VAL A 115 0.47 -1.74 9.73
N ALA A 116 1.03 -1.69 10.94
CA ALA A 116 0.25 -1.70 12.17
C ALA A 116 -0.63 -0.44 12.28
N GLU A 117 -0.06 0.74 12.02
CA GLU A 117 -0.81 1.99 11.96
C GLU A 117 -1.88 1.96 10.87
N PHE A 118 -1.53 1.49 9.67
CA PHE A 118 -2.48 1.35 8.57
C PHE A 118 -3.69 0.49 8.96
N LYS A 119 -3.44 -0.65 9.62
CA LYS A 119 -4.50 -1.52 10.13
C LYS A 119 -5.38 -0.81 11.16
N VAL A 120 -4.78 -0.13 12.13
CA VAL A 120 -5.51 0.62 13.16
C VAL A 120 -6.41 1.66 12.53
N ARG A 121 -5.90 2.46 11.58
CA ARG A 121 -6.72 3.46 10.88
C ARG A 121 -7.81 2.82 10.05
N LEU A 122 -7.55 1.70 9.38
CA LEU A 122 -8.57 0.97 8.61
C LEU A 122 -9.72 0.46 9.52
N GLU A 123 -9.39 -0.03 10.72
CA GLU A 123 -10.37 -0.52 11.71
C GLU A 123 -11.14 0.63 12.38
N ASN A 124 -10.55 1.82 12.48
CA ASN A 124 -11.12 3.00 13.12
C ASN A 124 -11.49 4.13 12.13
N GLN A 125 -11.89 3.78 10.91
CA GLN A 125 -12.42 4.73 9.92
C GLN A 125 -11.50 5.95 9.63
N GLY A 126 -10.20 5.70 9.53
CA GLY A 126 -9.18 6.71 9.25
C GLY A 126 -8.50 7.29 10.48
N GLU A 127 -9.10 7.12 11.67
CA GLU A 127 -8.62 7.71 12.91
C GLU A 127 -7.54 6.88 13.62
N MET A 128 -6.71 7.56 14.39
CA MET A 128 -5.84 6.93 15.40
C MET A 128 -6.54 7.01 16.75
N PRO A 129 -6.50 5.92 17.56
CA PRO A 129 -7.13 5.89 18.89
C PRO A 129 -6.49 6.84 19.90
#